data_AF-A0A7C9AJM9-F1
#
_entry.id   AF-A0A7C9AJM9-F1
#
_cell.length_a   1.000
_cell.length_b   1.000
_cell.length_c   1.000
_cell.angle_alpha   90.00
_cell.angle_beta   90.00
_cell.angle_gamma   90.00
#
_symmetry.space_group_name_H-M   'P 1'
#
loop_
_entity.id
_entity.type
_entity.pdbx_description
1 polymer ?
#
loop_
_entity_poly.entity_id
_entity_poly.type
_entity_poly.pdbx_seq_one_letter_code
_entity_poly.pdbx_strand_id
1 'polypeptide(L)'
;APDPEQDFSQGYDGKDVVIENLRQLCVFKVANETKKPWIWWDYVTDFQIRCPMKDKKYSKDCAEGVVKSLGLDMKQIEKCMGDPDADAENPVLREEQEAQIGKGSRGDVTILPTLVVNNRQYRGKLERAAVLKAICSGFEETTEPAVCLSDDIETNECLENNGGCWQDKSVNITACR
;
A
#
# COMPACT_ATOMS: atom_id res chain seq x y z
N ALA A 1 8.39 4.20 -18.18
CA ALA A 1 7.58 3.43 -19.14
C ALA A 1 7.28 4.33 -20.33
N PRO A 2 7.33 3.85 -21.58
CA PRO A 2 6.90 4.64 -22.73
C PRO A 2 5.39 4.88 -22.66
N ASP A 3 4.96 6.05 -23.11
CA ASP A 3 3.56 6.45 -23.19
C ASP A 3 2.72 5.39 -23.92
N PRO A 4 1.68 4.80 -23.28
CA PRO A 4 0.80 3.82 -23.90
C PRO A 4 0.13 4.30 -25.19
N GLU A 5 -0.07 5.61 -25.35
CA GLU A 5 -0.78 6.17 -26.49
C GLU A 5 0.15 6.56 -27.66
N GLN A 6 1.48 6.59 -27.45
CA GLN A 6 2.50 7.01 -28.43
C GLN A 6 2.20 8.36 -29.12
N ASP A 7 1.29 9.16 -28.57
CA ASP A 7 0.93 10.51 -29.03
C ASP A 7 1.36 11.53 -27.98
N PHE A 8 2.58 12.05 -28.12
CA PHE A 8 3.13 13.07 -27.22
C PHE A 8 2.39 14.42 -27.27
N SER A 9 1.34 14.56 -28.09
CA SER A 9 0.54 15.78 -28.21
C SER A 9 -0.81 15.72 -27.48
N GLN A 10 -1.25 14.53 -27.04
CA GLN A 10 -2.51 14.33 -26.35
C GLN A 10 -2.37 13.29 -25.23
N GLY A 11 -2.85 13.61 -24.03
CA GLY A 11 -2.82 12.68 -22.90
C GLY A 11 -2.16 13.29 -21.67
N TYR A 12 -1.67 12.44 -20.79
CA TYR A 12 -0.93 12.84 -19.58
C TYR A 12 0.55 12.57 -19.78
N ASP A 13 1.38 13.49 -19.32
CA ASP A 13 2.82 13.31 -19.32
C ASP A 13 3.24 12.44 -18.12
N GLY A 14 4.40 11.80 -18.21
CA GLY A 14 5.05 11.19 -17.06
C GLY A 14 5.23 12.18 -15.90
N LYS A 15 5.35 13.47 -16.20
CA LYS A 15 5.33 14.55 -15.20
C LYS A 15 4.06 14.55 -14.35
N ASP A 16 2.88 14.38 -14.96
CA ASP A 16 1.60 14.38 -14.23
C ASP A 16 1.54 13.23 -13.23
N VAL A 17 2.06 12.06 -13.65
CA VAL A 17 2.17 10.87 -12.79
C VAL A 17 3.11 11.11 -11.62
N VAL A 18 4.26 11.75 -11.86
CA VAL A 18 5.23 12.08 -10.80
C VAL A 18 4.63 13.08 -9.80
N ILE A 19 3.88 14.09 -10.28
CA ILE A 19 3.22 15.07 -9.42
C ILE A 19 2.14 14.43 -8.54
N GLU A 20 1.34 13.51 -9.09
CA GLU A 20 0.34 12.79 -8.30
C GLU A 20 1.00 11.80 -7.32
N ASN A 21 2.10 11.13 -7.69
CA ASN A 21 2.88 10.31 -6.75
C ASN A 21 3.40 11.15 -5.57
N LEU A 22 3.96 12.33 -5.85
CA LEU A 22 4.38 13.29 -4.83
C LEU A 22 3.21 13.69 -3.92
N ARG A 23 2.04 13.96 -4.52
CA ARG A 23 0.82 14.28 -3.76
C ARG A 23 0.38 13.12 -2.86
N GLN A 24 0.37 11.88 -3.35
CA GLN A 24 0.03 10.70 -2.57
C GLN A 24 0.97 10.49 -1.38
N LEU A 25 2.28 10.69 -1.58
CA LEU A 25 3.27 10.65 -0.49
C LEU A 25 3.00 11.73 0.56
N CYS A 26 2.65 12.94 0.14
CA CYS A 26 2.30 14.03 1.05
C CYS A 26 0.97 13.82 1.77
N VAL A 27 -0.04 13.27 1.09
CA VAL A 27 -1.30 12.85 1.72
C VAL A 27 -1.03 11.80 2.79
N PHE A 28 -0.15 10.83 2.53
CA PHE A 28 0.25 9.83 3.53
C PHE A 28 0.88 10.47 4.77
N LYS A 29 1.83 11.40 4.58
CA LYS A 29 2.47 12.13 5.68
C LYS A 29 1.45 12.91 6.51
N VAL A 30 0.59 13.70 5.87
CA VAL A 30 -0.44 14.49 6.55
C VAL A 30 -1.47 13.59 7.25
N ALA A 31 -1.93 12.51 6.61
CA ALA A 31 -2.87 11.57 7.23
C ALA A 31 -2.27 10.91 8.49
N ASN A 32 -0.98 10.56 8.48
CA ASN A 32 -0.29 10.02 9.65
C ASN A 32 -0.22 11.04 10.80
N GLU A 33 0.01 12.31 10.51
CA GLU A 33 0.02 13.38 11.52
C GLU A 33 -1.36 13.54 12.21
N THR A 34 -2.45 13.24 11.50
CA THR A 34 -3.81 13.21 12.08
C THR A 34 -4.08 11.98 12.97
N LYS A 35 -3.13 11.06 13.11
CA LYS A 35 -3.29 9.74 13.76
C LYS A 35 -4.37 8.85 13.12
N LYS A 36 -4.67 9.10 11.84
CA LYS A 36 -5.63 8.34 11.04
C LYS A 36 -4.97 7.88 9.74
N PRO A 37 -3.96 6.99 9.81
CA PRO A 37 -3.19 6.54 8.64
C PRO A 37 -4.07 5.92 7.54
N TRP A 38 -5.21 5.35 7.89
CA TRP A 38 -6.12 4.72 6.93
C TRP A 38 -6.78 5.71 5.96
N ILE A 39 -6.82 7.02 6.26
CA ILE A 39 -7.34 8.04 5.33
C ILE A 39 -6.54 8.06 4.03
N TRP A 40 -5.26 7.69 4.06
CA TRP A 40 -4.47 7.56 2.83
C TRP A 40 -5.03 6.47 1.92
N TRP A 41 -5.46 5.33 2.46
CA TRP A 41 -6.12 4.28 1.68
C TRP A 41 -7.43 4.77 1.06
N ASP A 42 -8.20 5.57 1.80
CA ASP A 42 -9.41 6.21 1.28
C ASP A 42 -9.06 7.17 0.13
N TYR A 43 -8.00 7.96 0.26
CA TYR A 43 -7.54 8.88 -0.79
C TYR A 43 -7.15 8.14 -2.07
N VAL A 44 -6.25 7.16 -2.02
CA VAL A 44 -5.79 6.48 -3.24
C VAL A 44 -6.91 5.71 -3.92
N THR A 45 -7.84 5.16 -3.14
CA THR A 45 -9.03 4.47 -3.65
C THR A 45 -9.99 5.44 -4.33
N ASP A 46 -10.34 6.54 -3.64
CA ASP A 46 -11.26 7.54 -4.18
C ASP A 46 -10.67 8.27 -5.37
N PHE A 47 -9.38 8.57 -5.36
CA PHE A 47 -8.69 9.17 -6.49
C PHE A 47 -8.74 8.27 -7.73
N GLN A 48 -8.44 6.98 -7.58
CA GLN A 48 -8.52 6.02 -8.68
C GLN A 48 -9.92 5.92 -9.29
N ILE A 49 -10.97 6.04 -8.46
CA ILE A 49 -12.37 5.98 -8.89
C ILE A 49 -12.84 7.31 -9.52
N ARG A 50 -12.51 8.45 -8.89
CA ARG A 50 -13.06 9.76 -9.24
C ARG A 50 -12.24 10.52 -10.27
N CYS A 51 -10.94 10.22 -10.37
CA CYS A 51 -9.98 10.90 -11.24
C CYS A 51 -9.38 9.97 -12.31
N PRO A 52 -10.20 9.17 -13.05
CA PRO A 52 -9.67 8.23 -14.01
C PRO A 52 -9.02 8.96 -15.18
N MET A 53 -7.84 8.48 -15.60
CA MET A 53 -7.15 8.98 -16.79
C MET A 53 -8.04 8.90 -18.04
N LYS A 54 -8.80 7.81 -18.21
CA LYS A 54 -9.71 7.58 -19.34
C LYS A 54 -10.73 8.69 -19.57
N ASP A 55 -11.18 9.35 -18.50
CA ASP A 55 -12.18 10.42 -18.57
C ASP A 55 -11.55 11.81 -18.59
N LYS A 56 -10.23 11.91 -18.77
CA LYS A 56 -9.48 13.18 -18.72
C LYS A 56 -9.56 13.90 -17.35
N LYS A 57 -9.70 13.13 -16.25
CA LYS A 57 -9.85 13.65 -14.87
C LYS A 57 -8.62 13.50 -13.98
N TYR A 58 -7.51 12.96 -14.47
CA TYR A 58 -6.27 12.81 -13.72
C TYR A 58 -5.56 14.17 -13.62
N SER A 59 -6.05 15.03 -12.71
CA SER A 59 -5.60 16.41 -12.62
C SER A 59 -5.48 16.86 -11.17
N LYS A 60 -4.76 17.97 -10.97
CA LYS A 60 -4.63 18.64 -9.67
C LYS A 60 -6.01 18.95 -9.07
N ASP A 61 -6.92 19.53 -9.85
CA ASP A 61 -8.25 19.93 -9.37
C ASP A 61 -9.07 18.72 -8.89
N CYS A 62 -8.98 17.60 -9.59
CA CYS A 62 -9.67 16.38 -9.17
C CYS A 62 -9.06 15.83 -7.87
N ALA A 63 -7.74 15.77 -7.78
CA ALA A 63 -7.02 15.35 -6.59
C ALA A 63 -7.40 16.20 -5.37
N GLU A 64 -7.41 17.52 -5.52
CA GLU A 64 -7.84 18.45 -4.47
C GLU A 64 -9.28 18.24 -4.04
N GLY A 65 -10.17 17.91 -4.97
CA GLY A 65 -11.56 17.56 -4.66
C GLY A 65 -11.64 16.34 -3.75
N VAL A 66 -10.82 15.32 -4.01
CA VAL A 66 -10.72 14.12 -3.16
C VAL A 66 -10.20 14.48 -1.77
N VAL A 67 -9.06 15.19 -1.70
CA VAL A 67 -8.47 15.67 -0.43
C VAL A 67 -9.50 16.41 0.42
N LYS A 68 -10.22 17.38 -0.17
CA LYS A 68 -11.24 18.17 0.51
C LYS A 68 -12.39 17.30 1.01
N SER A 69 -12.82 16.31 0.23
CA SER A 69 -13.90 15.39 0.62
C SER A 69 -13.53 14.49 1.81
N LEU A 70 -12.24 14.23 2.02
CA LEU A 70 -11.70 13.46 3.14
C LEU A 70 -11.34 14.33 4.35
N GLY A 71 -11.55 15.65 4.27
CA GLY A 71 -11.31 16.59 5.36
C GLY A 71 -9.82 16.81 5.69
N LEU A 72 -8.93 16.53 4.75
CA LEU A 72 -7.50 16.78 4.90
C LEU A 72 -7.16 18.26 4.61
N ASP A 73 -6.15 18.79 5.31
CA ASP A 73 -5.70 20.17 5.12
C ASP A 73 -4.84 20.28 3.85
N MET A 74 -5.44 20.84 2.79
CA MET A 74 -4.75 21.04 1.52
C MET A 74 -3.48 21.88 1.68
N LYS A 75 -3.44 22.85 2.60
CA LYS A 75 -2.25 23.70 2.79
C LYS A 75 -1.06 22.92 3.33
N GLN A 76 -1.31 21.92 4.18
CA GLN A 76 -0.24 21.04 4.68
C GLN A 76 0.28 20.12 3.57
N ILE A 77 -0.61 19.65 2.70
CA ILE A 77 -0.23 18.84 1.53
C ILE A 77 0.60 19.68 0.56
N GLU A 78 0.15 20.88 0.18
CA GLU A 78 0.91 21.79 -0.69
C GLU A 78 2.26 22.16 -0.10
N LYS A 79 2.32 22.43 1.20
CA LYS A 79 3.58 22.69 1.91
C LYS A 79 4.53 21.49 1.85
N CYS A 80 4.01 20.27 1.98
CA CYS A 80 4.82 19.05 1.85
C CYS A 80 5.31 18.85 0.41
N MET A 81 4.45 19.10 -0.59
CA MET A 81 4.81 18.95 -2.00
C MET A 81 5.89 19.96 -2.41
N GLY A 82 5.84 21.17 -1.87
CA GLY A 82 6.72 22.26 -2.27
C GLY A 82 6.41 22.74 -3.68
N ASP A 83 7.43 23.22 -4.40
CA ASP A 83 7.32 23.59 -5.80
C ASP A 83 7.72 22.38 -6.70
N PRO A 84 6.75 21.72 -7.36
CA PRO A 84 7.05 20.59 -8.24
C PRO A 84 7.69 21.01 -9.57
N ASP A 85 7.71 22.31 -9.90
CA ASP A 85 8.29 22.84 -11.14
C ASP A 85 9.71 23.37 -10.94
N ALA A 86 10.21 23.41 -9.71
CA ALA A 86 11.57 23.82 -9.41
C ALA A 86 12.60 22.84 -10.01
N ASP A 87 13.65 23.39 -10.61
CA ASP A 87 14.83 22.63 -11.06
C ASP A 87 15.74 22.31 -9.86
N ALA A 88 15.19 21.59 -8.89
CA ALA A 88 15.83 21.22 -7.65
C ALA A 88 15.33 19.85 -7.17
N GLU A 89 16.12 19.21 -6.33
CA GLU A 89 15.74 17.93 -5.76
C GLU A 89 14.56 18.06 -4.80
N ASN A 90 13.51 17.26 -5.00
CA ASN A 90 12.39 17.18 -4.07
C ASN A 90 12.70 16.14 -2.97
N PRO A 91 12.77 16.54 -1.68
CA PRO A 91 13.19 15.64 -0.61
C PRO A 91 12.21 14.48 -0.37
N VAL A 92 10.91 14.67 -0.65
CA VAL A 92 9.90 13.62 -0.49
C VAL A 92 10.08 12.52 -1.55
N LEU A 93 10.33 12.92 -2.80
CA LEU A 93 10.64 11.97 -3.87
C LEU A 93 11.99 11.28 -3.66
N ARG A 94 13.00 12.01 -3.14
CA ARG A 94 14.30 11.41 -2.79
C ARG A 94 14.15 10.32 -1.73
N GLU A 95 13.43 10.60 -0.66
CA GLU A 95 13.19 9.64 0.43
C GLU A 95 12.53 8.35 -0.11
N GLU A 96 11.55 8.48 -1.01
CA GLU A 96 10.89 7.33 -1.63
C GLU A 96 11.85 6.53 -2.54
N GLN A 97 12.70 7.20 -3.33
CA GLN A 97 13.73 6.54 -4.12
C GLN A 97 14.72 5.77 -3.24
N GLU A 98 15.16 6.35 -2.14
CA GLU A 98 16.05 5.69 -1.18
C GLU A 98 15.37 4.50 -0.49
N ALA A 99 14.08 4.61 -0.18
CA ALA A 99 13.30 3.52 0.41
C ALA A 99 13.20 2.30 -0.52
N GLN A 100 13.24 2.51 -1.84
CA GLN A 100 13.24 1.45 -2.85
C GLN A 100 14.57 0.71 -2.95
N ILE A 101 15.68 1.32 -2.51
CA ILE A 101 16.99 0.66 -2.44
C ILE A 101 17.00 -0.36 -1.28
N GLY A 102 17.21 -1.62 -1.63
CA GLY A 102 17.25 -2.76 -0.73
C GLY A 102 18.37 -2.69 0.28
N LYS A 103 18.06 -3.04 1.53
CA LYS A 103 19.07 -3.28 2.58
C LYS A 103 19.06 -4.74 2.98
N GLY A 104 20.26 -5.33 3.11
CA GLY A 104 20.42 -6.74 3.50
C GLY A 104 19.85 -7.70 2.47
N SER A 105 19.04 -8.66 2.91
CA SER A 105 18.47 -9.72 2.06
C SER A 105 17.21 -9.32 1.29
N ARG A 106 16.70 -8.09 1.46
CA ARG A 106 15.47 -7.63 0.78
C ARG A 106 15.64 -7.57 -0.73
N GLY A 107 16.77 -7.03 -1.19
CA GLY A 107 16.95 -6.58 -2.57
C GLY A 107 16.19 -5.28 -2.89
N ASP A 108 16.56 -4.67 -4.01
CA ASP A 108 15.97 -3.43 -4.53
C ASP A 108 14.57 -3.68 -5.11
N VAL A 109 13.73 -2.66 -5.08
CA VAL A 109 12.45 -2.66 -5.80
C VAL A 109 12.73 -2.32 -7.25
N THR A 110 12.76 -3.33 -8.12
CA THR A 110 13.05 -3.15 -9.56
C THR A 110 11.84 -3.38 -10.46
N ILE A 111 10.77 -3.96 -9.91
CA ILE A 111 9.53 -4.30 -10.63
C ILE A 111 8.34 -3.83 -9.80
N LEU A 112 7.32 -3.27 -10.45
CA LEU A 112 6.07 -2.88 -9.80
C LEU A 112 4.91 -3.74 -10.33
N PRO A 113 3.90 -4.05 -9.50
CA PRO A 113 3.85 -3.82 -8.05
C PRO A 113 4.78 -4.78 -7.27
N THR A 114 5.44 -4.26 -6.24
CA THR A 114 6.20 -5.08 -5.26
C THR A 114 5.58 -4.90 -3.88
N LEU A 115 5.31 -6.02 -3.20
CA LEU A 115 4.89 -6.03 -1.80
C LEU A 115 6.09 -6.44 -0.91
N VAL A 116 6.32 -5.69 0.16
CA VAL A 116 7.35 -5.99 1.16
C VAL A 116 6.67 -6.19 2.51
N VAL A 117 6.95 -7.31 3.17
CA VAL A 117 6.49 -7.61 4.54
C VAL A 117 7.72 -7.88 5.39
N ASN A 118 7.86 -7.18 6.53
CA ASN A 118 9.00 -7.33 7.46
C ASN A 118 10.38 -7.34 6.77
N ASN A 119 10.61 -6.36 5.88
CA ASN A 119 11.84 -6.20 5.08
C ASN A 119 12.16 -7.40 4.16
N ARG A 120 11.17 -8.21 3.78
CA ARG A 120 11.29 -9.26 2.77
C ARG A 120 10.30 -9.03 1.63
N GLN A 121 10.78 -9.18 0.40
CA GLN A 121 9.91 -9.09 -0.78
C GLN A 121 9.02 -10.34 -0.84
N TYR A 122 7.71 -10.11 -0.98
CA TYR A 122 6.73 -11.16 -1.19
C TYR A 122 6.77 -11.63 -2.65
N ARG A 123 6.90 -12.95 -2.87
CA ARG A 123 7.03 -13.57 -4.20
C ARG A 123 5.83 -14.44 -4.60
N GLY A 124 4.68 -14.26 -3.95
CA GLY A 124 3.44 -14.95 -4.28
C GLY A 124 2.51 -14.12 -5.16
N LYS A 125 1.30 -14.64 -5.39
CA LYS A 125 0.24 -13.90 -6.06
C LYS A 125 -0.27 -12.79 -5.16
N LEU A 126 -0.51 -11.60 -5.72
CA LEU A 126 -1.10 -10.46 -5.00
C LEU A 126 -2.63 -10.59 -4.87
N GLU A 127 -3.10 -11.76 -4.44
CA GLU A 127 -4.50 -12.03 -4.10
C GLU A 127 -4.76 -11.63 -2.65
N ARG A 128 -5.95 -11.10 -2.36
CA ARG A 128 -6.31 -10.56 -1.03
C ARG A 128 -5.97 -11.53 0.12
N ALA A 129 -6.40 -12.79 0.01
CA ALA A 129 -6.16 -13.81 1.04
C ALA A 129 -4.68 -14.16 1.18
N ALA A 130 -3.95 -14.27 0.06
CA ALA A 130 -2.53 -14.62 0.05
C ALA A 130 -1.66 -13.51 0.66
N VAL A 131 -1.98 -12.24 0.37
CA VAL A 131 -1.33 -11.06 0.98
C VAL A 131 -1.65 -10.99 2.47
N LEU A 132 -2.91 -11.18 2.86
CA LEU A 132 -3.29 -11.16 4.28
C LEU A 132 -2.62 -12.28 5.06
N LYS A 133 -2.54 -13.50 4.50
CA LYS A 133 -1.81 -14.62 5.09
C LYS A 133 -0.32 -14.31 5.29
N ALA A 134 0.32 -13.66 4.32
CA ALA A 134 1.72 -13.23 4.45
C ALA A 134 1.91 -12.18 5.57
N ILE A 135 0.97 -11.25 5.73
CA ILE A 135 1.00 -10.27 6.84
C ILE A 135 0.78 -10.97 8.18
N CYS A 136 -0.22 -11.85 8.27
CA CYS A 136 -0.54 -12.61 9.48
C CYS A 136 0.63 -13.49 9.95
N SER A 137 1.37 -14.11 9.03
CA SER A 137 2.59 -14.88 9.36
C SER A 137 3.74 -14.05 9.93
N GLY A 138 3.61 -12.71 9.94
CA GLY A 138 4.60 -11.80 10.50
C GLY A 138 4.40 -11.48 11.98
N PHE A 139 3.30 -11.91 12.59
CA PHE A 139 3.03 -11.74 14.01
C PHE A 139 3.68 -12.88 14.82
N GLU A 140 4.00 -12.58 16.08
CA GLU A 140 4.42 -13.60 17.04
C GLU A 140 3.20 -14.43 17.46
N GLU A 141 3.42 -15.70 17.80
CA GLU A 141 2.37 -16.59 18.27
C GLU A 141 1.60 -15.94 19.43
N THR A 142 0.27 -16.00 19.38
CA THR A 142 -0.69 -15.41 20.32
C THR A 142 -0.84 -13.87 20.26
N THR A 143 -0.09 -13.18 19.40
CA THR A 143 -0.21 -11.72 19.19
C THR A 143 -1.01 -11.35 17.96
N GLU A 144 -1.49 -12.35 17.22
CA GLU A 144 -2.22 -12.17 15.98
C GLU A 144 -3.57 -11.50 16.22
N PRO A 145 -3.97 -10.54 15.36
CA PRO A 145 -5.33 -10.03 15.36
C PRO A 145 -6.34 -11.14 15.04
N ALA A 146 -7.57 -11.04 15.55
CA ALA A 146 -8.61 -12.05 15.35
C ALA A 146 -8.90 -12.37 13.87
N VAL A 147 -8.70 -11.40 12.95
CA VAL A 147 -8.86 -11.63 11.50
C VAL A 147 -7.84 -12.64 10.93
N CYS A 148 -6.69 -12.81 11.57
CA CYS A 148 -5.69 -13.80 11.17
C CYS A 148 -6.07 -15.22 11.58
N LEU A 149 -7.02 -15.36 12.52
CA LEU A 149 -7.49 -16.64 13.05
C LEU A 149 -8.76 -17.15 12.35
N SER A 150 -9.19 -16.48 11.27
CA SER A 150 -10.31 -16.97 10.45
C SER A 150 -9.87 -18.13 9.57
N ASP A 151 -10.76 -19.09 9.33
CA ASP A 151 -10.54 -20.29 8.50
C ASP A 151 -10.00 -19.98 7.08
N ASP A 152 -10.29 -18.79 6.55
CA ASP A 152 -9.80 -18.35 5.23
C ASP A 152 -8.30 -18.00 5.22
N ILE A 153 -7.67 -17.82 6.40
CA ILE A 153 -6.30 -17.31 6.57
C ILE A 153 -5.42 -18.33 7.27
N GLU A 154 -5.88 -18.82 8.42
CA GLU A 154 -5.24 -19.90 9.16
C GLU A 154 -5.69 -21.22 8.53
N THR A 155 -4.74 -21.96 7.97
CA THR A 155 -5.04 -23.30 7.49
C THR A 155 -4.90 -24.21 8.69
N ASN A 156 -6.02 -24.64 9.26
CA ASN A 156 -6.00 -25.63 10.32
C ASN A 156 -5.49 -26.96 9.77
N GLU A 157 -4.18 -27.18 9.90
CA GLU A 157 -3.47 -28.37 9.41
C GLU A 157 -3.95 -29.65 10.08
N CYS A 158 -4.74 -29.53 11.15
CA CYS A 158 -5.27 -30.64 11.92
C CYS A 158 -6.59 -31.20 11.34
N LEU A 159 -7.22 -30.54 10.37
CA LEU A 159 -8.50 -30.95 9.76
C LEU A 159 -8.35 -31.94 8.59
N GLU A 160 -7.24 -31.94 7.84
CA GLU A 160 -7.04 -32.85 6.69
C GLU A 160 -5.65 -33.52 6.65
N ASN A 161 -5.63 -34.85 6.79
CA ASN A 161 -4.54 -35.79 6.49
C ASN A 161 -3.15 -35.67 7.19
N ASN A 162 -2.90 -34.76 8.16
CA ASN A 162 -1.56 -34.62 8.78
C ASN A 162 -1.49 -34.96 10.29
N GLY A 163 -1.70 -36.23 10.66
CA GLY A 163 -1.37 -36.76 12.01
C GLY A 163 -2.50 -36.78 13.06
N GLY A 164 -3.59 -36.05 12.80
CA GLY A 164 -4.77 -35.95 13.66
C GLY A 164 -4.69 -34.80 14.67
N CYS A 165 -5.83 -34.44 15.28
CA CYS A 165 -5.86 -33.51 16.41
C CYS A 165 -5.59 -34.28 17.72
N TRP A 166 -4.71 -33.78 18.58
CA TRP A 166 -4.79 -34.08 20.00
C TRP A 166 -5.81 -33.14 20.66
N GLN A 167 -6.66 -33.68 21.51
CA GLN A 167 -7.65 -32.91 22.28
C GLN A 167 -7.41 -33.14 23.76
N ASP A 168 -7.21 -32.07 24.51
CA ASP A 168 -7.30 -32.11 25.97
C ASP A 168 -8.77 -32.03 26.40
N LYS A 169 -9.31 -33.12 26.93
CA LYS A 169 -10.71 -33.16 27.41
C LYS A 169 -10.92 -32.37 28.71
N SER A 170 -9.86 -32.09 29.46
CA SER A 170 -9.95 -31.38 30.72
C SER A 170 -10.05 -29.86 30.53
N VAL A 171 -9.43 -29.33 29.47
CA VAL A 171 -9.43 -27.89 29.15
C VAL A 171 -10.08 -27.54 27.80
N ASN A 172 -10.58 -28.53 27.07
CA ASN A 172 -11.25 -28.39 25.77
C ASN A 172 -10.40 -27.62 24.73
N ILE A 173 -9.11 -27.90 24.70
CA ILE A 173 -8.16 -27.35 23.72
C ILE A 173 -7.83 -28.45 22.71
N THR A 174 -7.81 -28.09 21.43
CA THR A 174 -7.33 -28.94 20.34
C THR A 174 -6.04 -28.38 19.77
N ALA A 175 -5.07 -29.24 19.52
CA ALA A 175 -3.84 -28.92 18.81
C ALA A 175 -3.51 -30.04 17.80
N CYS A 176 -2.67 -29.75 16.81
CA CYS A 176 -2.15 -30.80 15.94
C CYS A 176 -1.32 -31.79 16.77
N ARG A 177 -1.43 -33.08 16.44
CA ARG A 177 -0.79 -34.17 17.18
C ARG A 177 0.71 -34.21 16.98
#